data_AF-A0A6I1N0H1-F1
#
_entry.id   AF-A0A6I1N0H1-F1
#
_cell.length_a   1.000
_cell.length_b   1.000
_cell.length_c   1.000
_cell.angle_alpha   90.00
_cell.angle_beta   90.00
_cell.angle_gamma   90.00
#
_symmetry.space_group_name_H-M   'P 1'
#
loop_
_entity.id
_entity.type
_entity.pdbx_description
1 polymer ?
#
loop_
_entity_poly.entity_id
_entity_poly.type
_entity_poly.pdbx_seq_one_letter_code
_entity_poly.pdbx_strand_id
1 'polypeptide(L)'
;MIDRHTAHYVPLATARTKDVVKHLLAPGERHKIDIVRIGDRHQRAEVDAWLVADEDGPVHFFYQDGVDGHDVQFGFADEVREAIDEAETEV
;
A
#
# COMPACT_ATOMS: atom_id res chain seq x y z
N MET A 1 -10.85 15.15 -2.21
CA MET A 1 -10.81 15.23 -0.73
C MET A 1 -10.41 13.84 -0.29
N ILE A 2 -9.13 13.63 0.03
CA ILE A 2 -8.57 12.29 0.23
C ILE A 2 -8.62 11.99 1.72
N ASP A 3 -9.36 10.93 2.09
CA ASP A 3 -9.60 10.50 3.46
C ASP A 3 -8.35 9.82 4.04
N ARG A 4 -7.28 10.60 4.26
CA ARG A 4 -6.06 10.14 4.95
C ARG A 4 -6.29 9.81 6.44
N HIS A 5 -7.49 10.07 6.97
CA HIS A 5 -7.79 10.01 8.40
C HIS A 5 -8.54 8.74 8.86
N THR A 6 -8.87 7.80 7.97
CA THR A 6 -9.69 6.61 8.32
C THR A 6 -8.96 5.26 8.26
N ALA A 7 -7.70 5.21 7.84
CA ALA A 7 -6.97 3.94 7.76
C ALA A 7 -6.75 3.34 9.16
N HIS A 8 -7.14 2.08 9.35
CA HIS A 8 -6.88 1.29 10.55
C HIS A 8 -5.62 0.44 10.44
N TYR A 9 -5.16 0.19 9.23
CA TYR A 9 -3.99 -0.58 8.87
C TYR A 9 -3.03 0.24 8.03
N VAL A 10 -1.76 -0.18 7.99
CA VAL A 10 -0.74 0.41 7.09
C VAL A 10 0.08 -0.69 6.42
N PRO A 11 0.59 -0.45 5.20
CA PRO A 11 1.53 -1.35 4.55
C PRO A 11 2.74 -1.66 5.44
N LEU A 12 3.08 -2.94 5.55
CA LEU A 12 4.23 -3.44 6.27
C LEU A 12 5.37 -3.71 5.30
N ALA A 13 6.58 -3.23 5.60
CA ALA A 13 7.75 -3.34 4.73
C ALA A 13 8.37 -4.76 4.72
N THR A 14 7.56 -5.80 4.53
CA THR A 14 8.01 -7.17 4.32
C THR A 14 8.70 -7.31 2.96
N ALA A 15 9.44 -8.40 2.75
CA ALA A 15 10.05 -8.70 1.46
C ALA A 15 9.02 -8.72 0.32
N ARG A 16 7.81 -9.25 0.57
CA ARG A 16 6.71 -9.29 -0.40
C ARG A 16 6.18 -7.89 -0.71
N THR A 17 5.85 -7.10 0.31
CA THR A 17 5.32 -5.75 0.08
C THR A 17 6.33 -4.88 -0.68
N LYS A 18 7.62 -4.99 -0.33
CA LYS A 18 8.70 -4.31 -1.05
C LYS A 18 8.78 -4.73 -2.52
N ASP A 19 8.74 -6.02 -2.79
CA ASP A 19 8.75 -6.57 -4.15
C ASP A 19 7.56 -6.03 -4.95
N VAL A 20 6.35 -6.12 -4.39
CA VAL A 20 5.13 -5.64 -5.03
C VAL A 20 5.21 -4.13 -5.31
N VAL A 21 5.55 -3.30 -4.34
CA VAL A 21 5.61 -1.84 -4.53
C VAL A 21 6.63 -1.47 -5.62
N LYS A 22 7.77 -2.16 -5.68
CA LYS A 22 8.82 -1.91 -6.69
C LYS A 22 8.42 -2.36 -8.10
N HIS A 23 7.70 -3.48 -8.21
CA HIS A 23 7.40 -4.11 -9.50
C HIS A 23 5.99 -3.86 -10.02
N LEU A 24 5.10 -3.33 -9.18
CA LEU A 24 3.79 -2.87 -9.60
C LEU A 24 3.93 -1.58 -10.40
N LEU A 25 3.85 -1.70 -11.72
CA LEU A 25 4.03 -0.59 -12.66
C LEU A 25 2.74 -0.23 -13.40
N ALA A 26 1.82 -1.18 -13.57
CA ALA A 26 0.60 -1.01 -14.35
C ALA A 26 -0.61 -0.62 -13.48
N PRO A 27 -1.33 0.46 -13.82
CA PRO A 27 -2.63 0.76 -13.21
C PRO A 27 -3.64 -0.36 -13.41
N GLY A 28 -4.45 -0.63 -12.38
CA GLY A 28 -5.50 -1.65 -12.39
C GLY A 28 -5.04 -3.09 -12.11
N GLU A 29 -3.73 -3.38 -12.08
CA GLU A 29 -3.22 -4.66 -11.61
C GLU A 29 -3.28 -4.72 -10.07
N ARG A 30 -3.81 -5.83 -9.53
CA ARG A 30 -3.92 -6.06 -8.09
C ARG A 30 -2.92 -7.11 -7.64
N HIS A 31 -2.15 -6.77 -6.61
CA HIS A 31 -1.21 -7.67 -5.97
C HIS A 31 -1.42 -7.70 -4.46
N LYS A 32 -1.02 -8.81 -3.84
CA LYS A 32 -1.12 -8.99 -2.41
C LYS A 32 0.06 -8.35 -1.69
N ILE A 33 -0.22 -7.48 -0.73
CA ILE A 33 0.76 -6.92 0.21
C ILE A 33 0.41 -7.31 1.64
N ASP A 34 1.40 -7.21 2.52
CA ASP A 34 1.20 -7.38 3.94
C ASP A 34 0.92 -6.02 4.60
N ILE A 35 -0.11 -5.96 5.44
CA ILE A 35 -0.48 -4.79 6.24
C ILE A 35 -0.47 -5.13 7.73
N VAL A 36 -0.37 -4.10 8.56
CA VAL A 36 -0.39 -4.21 10.01
C VAL A 36 -1.33 -3.20 10.63
N ARG A 37 -2.04 -3.58 11.69
CA ARG A 37 -2.94 -2.68 12.40
C ARG A 37 -2.17 -1.57 13.09
N ILE A 38 -2.65 -0.34 12.96
CA ILE A 38 -2.09 0.80 13.68
C ILE A 38 -2.29 0.58 15.18
N GLY A 39 -1.20 0.60 15.94
CA GLY A 39 -1.19 0.39 17.39
C GLY A 39 -1.11 -1.08 17.84
N ASP A 40 -1.19 -2.06 16.93
CA ASP A 40 -0.98 -3.47 17.27
C ASP A 40 -0.22 -4.23 16.16
N ARG A 41 1.08 -4.43 16.40
CA ARG A 41 1.99 -5.08 15.44
C ARG A 41 1.74 -6.58 15.22
N HIS A 42 0.97 -7.22 16.10
CA HIS A 42 0.66 -8.64 15.98
C HIS A 42 -0.54 -8.91 15.07
N GLN A 43 -1.37 -7.89 14.82
CA GLN A 43 -2.50 -7.99 13.90
C GLN A 43 -2.04 -7.64 12.47
N ARG A 44 -1.54 -8.66 11.78
CA ARG A 44 -1.15 -8.60 10.37
C ARG A 44 -2.22 -9.23 9.48
N ALA A 45 -2.36 -8.71 8.27
CA ALA A 45 -3.24 -9.27 7.26
C ALA A 45 -2.62 -9.14 5.86
N GLU A 46 -3.10 -9.95 4.93
CA GLU A 46 -2.73 -9.86 3.52
C GLU A 46 -3.90 -9.26 2.74
N VAL A 47 -3.63 -8.21 1.97
CA VAL A 47 -4.67 -7.44 1.27
C VAL A 47 -4.23 -7.06 -0.15
N ASP A 48 -5.20 -6.68 -0.98
CA ASP A 48 -4.89 -6.17 -2.31
C ASP A 48 -4.33 -4.75 -2.25
N ALA A 49 -3.35 -4.50 -3.12
CA ALA A 49 -2.84 -3.19 -3.48
C ALA A 49 -2.78 -3.05 -5.00
N TRP A 50 -2.98 -1.82 -5.48
CA TRP A 50 -3.03 -1.49 -6.90
C TRP A 50 -2.65 -0.04 -7.15
N LEU A 51 -2.39 0.29 -8.42
CA LEU A 51 -2.19 1.66 -8.86
C LEU A 51 -3.45 2.19 -9.54
N VAL A 52 -3.73 3.47 -9.30
CA VAL A 52 -4.76 4.25 -10.00
C VAL A 52 -4.07 5.43 -10.67
N ALA A 53 -4.23 5.55 -11.98
CA ALA A 53 -3.76 6.71 -12.75
C ALA A 53 -4.92 7.67 -12.97
N ASP A 54 -4.70 8.96 -12.70
CA ASP A 54 -5.62 10.01 -13.11
C ASP A 54 -5.46 10.30 -14.61
N GLU A 55 -6.52 10.74 -15.31
CA GLU A 55 -6.58 10.85 -16.78
C GLU A 55 -5.39 11.60 -17.43
N ASP A 56 -4.80 12.57 -16.73
CA ASP A 56 -3.58 13.28 -17.14
C ASP A 56 -2.62 13.53 -15.95
N GLY A 57 -2.79 12.74 -14.89
CA GLY A 57 -2.25 13.04 -13.57
C GLY A 57 -1.27 12.01 -13.03
N PRO A 58 -0.75 12.26 -11.81
CA PRO A 58 0.17 11.35 -11.15
C PRO A 58 -0.50 10.01 -10.83
N VAL A 59 0.32 8.95 -10.76
CA VAL A 59 -0.15 7.62 -10.39
C VAL A 59 -0.14 7.49 -8.87
N HIS A 60 -1.24 7.00 -8.32
CA HIS A 60 -1.44 6.84 -6.89
C HIS A 60 -1.42 5.36 -6.48
N PHE A 61 -0.82 5.08 -5.34
CA PHE A 61 -0.82 3.76 -4.73
C PHE A 61 -2.00 3.60 -3.78
N PHE A 62 -2.77 2.53 -3.98
CA PHE A 62 -3.93 2.16 -3.19
C PHE A 62 -3.76 0.78 -2.57
N TYR A 63 -4.42 0.56 -1.45
CA TYR A 63 -4.55 -0.75 -0.81
C TYR A 63 -5.86 -0.86 -0.03
N GLN A 64 -6.27 -2.08 0.32
CA GLN A 64 -7.43 -2.31 1.20
C GLN A 64 -7.05 -2.16 2.68
N ASP A 65 -7.84 -1.39 3.43
CA ASP A 65 -7.70 -1.18 4.87
C ASP A 65 -8.19 -2.38 5.69
N GLY A 66 -7.47 -3.51 5.63
CA GLY A 66 -7.89 -4.77 6.21
C GLY A 66 -8.59 -5.69 5.21
N VAL A 67 -8.81 -6.94 5.61
CA VAL A 67 -9.57 -7.91 4.80
C VAL A 67 -11.00 -7.40 4.64
N ASP A 68 -11.47 -7.28 3.41
CA ASP A 68 -12.77 -6.68 3.05
C ASP A 68 -12.94 -5.23 3.52
N GLY A 69 -11.81 -4.54 3.77
CA GLY A 69 -11.77 -3.14 4.14
C GLY A 69 -12.12 -2.20 2.99
N HIS A 70 -12.14 -0.91 3.30
CA HIS A 70 -12.30 0.13 2.27
C HIS A 70 -10.97 0.42 1.57
N ASP A 71 -11.05 0.97 0.38
CA ASP A 71 -9.88 1.35 -0.40
C ASP A 71 -9.24 2.61 0.18
N VAL A 72 -7.94 2.56 0.45
CA VAL A 72 -7.16 3.68 0.98
C VAL A 72 -6.13 4.12 -0.04
N GLN A 73 -6.13 5.42 -0.33
CA GLN A 73 -5.07 6.08 -1.08
C GLN A 73 -3.88 6.36 -0.16
N PHE A 74 -2.78 5.63 -0.35
CA PHE A 74 -1.60 5.74 0.50
C PHE A 74 -0.75 6.97 0.13
N GLY A 75 -0.45 7.14 -1.15
CA GLY A 75 0.42 8.22 -1.64
C GLY A 75 0.65 8.14 -3.14
N PHE A 76 1.54 8.98 -3.66
CA PHE A 76 2.01 8.86 -5.04
C PHE A 76 2.87 7.60 -5.17
N ALA A 77 2.72 6.88 -6.29
CA ALA A 77 3.40 5.61 -6.50
C ALA A 77 4.93 5.74 -6.40
N ASP A 78 5.50 6.83 -6.90
CA ASP A 78 6.94 7.08 -6.86
C ASP A 78 7.44 7.38 -5.44
N GLU A 79 6.73 8.22 -4.68
CA GLU A 79 7.06 8.47 -3.27
C GLU A 79 6.99 7.19 -2.44
N VAL A 80 6.00 6.33 -2.69
CA VAL A 80 5.83 5.06 -1.98
C VAL A 80 6.95 4.08 -2.33
N ARG A 81 7.44 4.09 -3.58
CA ARG A 81 8.61 3.29 -4.00
C ARG A 81 9.90 3.74 -3.32
N GLU A 82 10.13 5.05 -3.23
CA GLU A 82 11.30 5.59 -2.54
C GLU A 82 11.23 5.23 -1.04
N ALA A 83 10.09 5.49 -0.40
CA ALA A 83 9.91 5.23 1.03
C ALA A 83 10.05 3.74 1.40
N ILE A 84 9.53 2.82 0.57
CA ILE A 84 9.65 1.38 0.85
C ILE A 84 11.07 0.86 0.62
N ASP A 85 11.84 1.49 -0.26
CA ASP A 85 13.23 1.11 -0.52
C ASP A 85 14.13 1.47 0.68
N GLU A 86 13.88 2.63 1.29
CA GLU A 86 14.60 3.10 2.48
C GLU A 86 14.18 2.38 3.78
N ALA A 87 12.96 1.85 3.86
CA ALA A 87 12.47 1.17 5.05
C ALA A 87 13.31 -0.08 5.38
N GLU A 88 13.49 -0.41 6.66
CA GLU A 88 14.06 -1.71 7.05
C GLU A 88 13.08 -2.84 6.71
N THR A 89 13.60 -4.00 6.29
CA THR A 89 12.74 -5.15 5.96
C THR A 89 12.23 -5.79 7.25
N GLU A 90 10.91 -5.80 7.43
CA GLU A 90 10.27 -6.53 8.54
C GLU A 90 10.32 -8.04 8.27
N VAL A 91 10.76 -8.78 9.29
CA VAL A 91 10.86 -10.24 9.33
C VAL A 91 9.65 -10.90 9.99
#